data_AF-A0A436BZS1-F1
#
_entry.id   AF-A0A436BZS1-F1
#
_cell.length_a   1.000
_cell.length_b   1.000
_cell.length_c   1.000
_cell.angle_alpha   90.00
_cell.angle_beta   90.00
_cell.angle_gamma   90.00
#
_symmetry.space_group_name_H-M   'P 1'
#
loop_
_entity.id
_entity.type
_entity.pdbx_description
1 polymer ?
#
loop_
_entity_poly.entity_id
_entity_poly.type
_entity_poly.pdbx_seq_one_letter_code
_entity_poly.pdbx_strand_id
1 'polypeptide(L)'
;HLTSLEVPLTCARVVLYGKADMVPLAKPVAEVAAVAKKDMKPGEKLDAIGEYCYRAWIMTTPEARAAKAVPCGLLQGGSVTAPIKKGELITYANAAPAAGSKIAELRARQDKLVYGTVGA
;
A
#
# COMPACT_ATOMS: atom_id res chain seq x y z
N HIS A 1 23.01 0.10 -8.93
CA HIS A 1 21.81 0.64 -9.58
C HIS A 1 22.14 2.04 -10.10
N LEU A 2 21.69 2.38 -11.30
CA LEU A 2 21.75 3.70 -11.91
C LEU A 2 20.35 4.29 -12.08
N THR A 3 19.38 3.78 -11.30
CA THR A 3 18.00 4.25 -11.20
C THR A 3 17.35 4.47 -12.57
N SER A 4 17.11 5.73 -12.95
CA SER A 4 16.47 6.13 -14.20
C SER A 4 17.30 5.79 -15.43
N LEU A 5 18.64 5.75 -15.31
CA LEU A 5 19.54 5.46 -16.43
C LEU A 5 19.45 4.00 -16.91
N GLU A 6 18.95 3.09 -16.09
CA GLU A 6 18.75 1.68 -16.46
C GLU A 6 17.37 1.41 -17.10
N VAL A 7 16.37 2.27 -16.89
CA VAL A 7 15.01 2.10 -17.43
C VAL A 7 14.99 1.96 -18.97
N PRO A 8 15.81 2.70 -19.76
CA PRO A 8 15.88 2.50 -21.21
C PRO A 8 16.28 1.08 -21.63
N LEU A 9 17.08 0.37 -20.81
CA LEU A 9 17.45 -1.02 -21.07
C LEU A 9 16.24 -1.95 -20.96
N THR A 10 15.35 -1.71 -19.98
CA THR A 10 14.06 -2.41 -19.89
C THR A 10 13.19 -2.12 -21.10
N CYS A 11 13.08 -0.86 -21.52
CA CYS A 11 12.29 -0.48 -22.70
C CYS A 11 12.77 -1.22 -23.96
N ALA A 12 14.08 -1.25 -24.21
CA ALA A 12 14.66 -1.99 -25.32
C ALA A 12 14.36 -3.49 -25.23
N ARG A 13 14.47 -4.10 -24.04
CA ARG A 13 14.20 -5.53 -23.85
C ARG A 13 12.72 -5.90 -24.04
N VAL A 14 11.80 -5.04 -23.60
CA VAL A 14 10.37 -5.26 -23.80
C VAL A 14 10.02 -5.16 -25.29
N VAL A 15 10.46 -4.10 -25.98
CA VAL A 15 10.07 -3.85 -27.38
C VAL A 15 10.75 -4.81 -28.35
N LEU A 16 12.06 -5.04 -28.20
CA LEU A 16 12.83 -5.84 -29.15
C LEU A 16 12.71 -7.35 -28.89
N TYR A 17 12.50 -7.75 -27.64
CA TYR A 17 12.59 -9.16 -27.24
C TYR A 17 11.37 -9.68 -26.47
N GLY A 18 10.33 -8.85 -26.26
CA GLY A 18 9.14 -9.26 -25.50
C GLY A 18 9.45 -9.66 -24.04
N LYS A 19 10.56 -9.17 -23.48
CA LYS A 19 11.07 -9.61 -22.17
C LYS A 19 10.89 -8.52 -21.12
N ALA A 20 10.12 -8.82 -20.08
CA ALA A 20 10.02 -8.01 -18.88
C ALA A 20 11.22 -8.25 -17.95
N ASP A 21 11.69 -7.20 -17.29
CA ASP A 21 12.82 -7.30 -16.34
C ASP A 21 12.40 -7.74 -14.93
N MET A 22 11.17 -7.40 -14.52
CA MET A 22 10.60 -7.82 -13.26
C MET A 22 9.08 -7.88 -13.35
N VAL A 23 8.48 -8.92 -12.79
CA VAL A 23 7.03 -9.08 -12.65
C VAL A 23 6.71 -9.62 -11.25
N PRO A 24 5.56 -9.25 -10.64
CA PRO A 24 5.13 -9.85 -9.39
C PRO A 24 4.72 -11.31 -9.59
N LEU A 25 4.79 -12.11 -8.52
CA LEU A 25 4.12 -13.41 -8.48
C LEU A 25 2.60 -13.22 -8.49
N ALA A 26 1.87 -14.24 -8.95
CA ALA A 26 0.39 -14.21 -8.99
C ALA A 26 -0.25 -14.03 -7.61
N LYS A 27 0.41 -14.53 -6.55
CA LYS A 27 0.01 -14.33 -5.15
C LYS A 27 1.13 -13.60 -4.41
N PRO A 28 0.88 -12.36 -3.91
CA PRO A 28 1.84 -11.66 -3.07
C PRO A 28 2.16 -12.44 -1.80
N VAL A 29 3.42 -12.35 -1.36
CA VAL A 29 3.91 -12.94 -0.11
C VAL A 29 4.19 -11.91 0.98
N ALA A 30 4.26 -10.64 0.60
CA ALA A 30 4.47 -9.51 1.50
C ALA A 30 3.46 -8.39 1.21
N GLU A 31 3.20 -7.58 2.23
CA GLU A 31 2.42 -6.35 2.14
C GLU A 31 3.24 -5.21 2.74
N VAL A 32 3.25 -4.06 2.07
CA VAL A 32 3.81 -2.83 2.65
C VAL A 32 2.68 -2.14 3.40
N ALA A 33 2.61 -2.34 4.71
CA ALA A 33 1.73 -1.64 5.64
C ALA A 33 2.34 -0.31 6.10
N ALA A 34 1.73 0.35 7.08
CA ALA A 34 2.25 1.59 7.65
C ALA A 34 2.12 1.65 9.17
N VAL A 35 3.07 2.35 9.80
CA VAL A 35 3.10 2.62 11.24
C VAL A 35 3.13 4.12 11.46
N ALA A 36 2.35 4.59 12.44
CA ALA A 36 2.27 5.99 12.81
C ALA A 36 3.59 6.52 13.40
N LYS A 37 4.01 7.72 12.98
CA LYS A 37 5.20 8.41 13.49
C LYS A 37 4.89 9.39 14.63
N LYS A 38 3.62 9.77 14.77
CA LYS A 38 3.09 10.65 15.83
C LYS A 38 1.72 10.15 16.27
N ASP A 39 1.28 10.62 17.43
CA ASP A 39 -0.11 10.46 17.86
C ASP A 39 -1.04 11.25 16.92
N MET A 40 -2.19 10.68 16.60
CA MET A 40 -3.21 11.27 15.73
C MET A 40 -4.61 11.03 16.30
N LYS A 41 -5.50 12.00 16.09
CA LYS A 41 -6.88 12.01 16.54
C LYS A 41 -7.85 11.75 15.38
N PRO A 42 -9.04 11.21 15.65
CA PRO A 42 -10.09 11.10 14.64
C PRO A 42 -10.36 12.43 13.93
N GLY A 43 -10.52 12.38 12.61
CA GLY A 43 -10.71 13.55 11.75
C GLY A 43 -9.43 14.15 11.17
N GLU A 44 -8.26 13.84 11.73
CA GLU A 44 -6.98 14.25 11.12
C GLU A 44 -6.77 13.57 9.76
N LYS A 45 -6.07 14.29 8.87
CA LYS A 45 -5.67 13.77 7.56
C LYS A 45 -4.30 13.11 7.64
N LEU A 46 -4.19 11.94 7.00
CA LEU A 46 -2.92 11.31 6.72
C LEU A 46 -2.26 12.06 5.57
N ASP A 47 -1.02 12.46 5.81
CA ASP A 47 -0.18 13.22 4.89
C ASP A 47 0.47 12.26 3.86
N ALA A 48 1.68 12.53 3.38
CA ALA A 48 2.35 11.65 2.42
C ALA A 48 3.50 10.80 3.04
N ILE A 49 3.87 9.74 2.33
CA ILE A 49 5.14 9.04 2.62
C ILE A 49 6.30 10.03 2.45
N GLY A 50 7.19 10.04 3.45
CA GLY A 50 8.28 11.00 3.53
C GLY A 50 7.98 12.21 4.41
N GLU A 51 6.74 12.40 4.88
CA GLU A 51 6.34 13.58 5.67
C GLU A 51 6.30 13.28 7.18
N TYR A 52 5.18 13.45 7.88
CA TYR A 52 5.10 13.47 9.35
C TYR A 52 4.21 12.39 9.96
N CYS A 53 3.11 11.96 9.32
CA CYS A 53 2.11 11.11 9.99
C CYS A 53 2.53 9.64 10.05
N TYR A 54 3.13 9.06 9.01
CA TYR A 54 3.41 7.62 8.95
C TYR A 54 4.69 7.24 8.18
N ARG A 55 5.15 6.00 8.39
CA ARG A 55 6.24 5.35 7.64
C ARG A 55 5.82 3.96 7.20
N ALA A 56 6.42 3.47 6.11
CA ALA A 56 6.19 2.11 5.63
C ALA A 56 6.68 1.05 6.64
N TRP A 57 6.03 -0.11 6.62
CA TRP A 57 6.36 -1.27 7.42
C TRP A 57 6.05 -2.56 6.65
N ILE A 58 7.05 -3.39 6.41
CA ILE A 58 6.85 -4.65 5.68
C ILE A 58 6.28 -5.71 6.63
N MET A 59 5.29 -6.45 6.13
CA MET A 59 4.68 -7.59 6.81
C MET A 59 4.53 -8.75 5.83
N THR A 60 4.43 -9.98 6.34
CA THR A 60 3.96 -11.07 5.47
C THR A 60 2.49 -10.82 5.10
N THR A 61 2.08 -11.26 3.91
CA THR A 61 0.68 -11.11 3.48
C THR A 61 -0.33 -11.71 4.48
N PRO A 62 -0.11 -12.89 5.08
CA PRO A 62 -1.01 -13.44 6.09
C PRO A 62 -1.16 -12.54 7.33
N GLU A 63 -0.04 -12.03 7.88
CA GLU A 63 -0.05 -11.16 9.05
C GLU A 63 -0.77 -9.83 8.76
N ALA A 64 -0.49 -9.21 7.61
CA ALA A 64 -1.14 -7.96 7.21
C ALA A 64 -2.65 -8.12 7.04
N ARG A 65 -3.09 -9.24 6.44
CA ARG A 65 -4.52 -9.54 6.29
C ARG A 65 -5.20 -9.82 7.64
N ALA A 66 -4.56 -10.59 8.52
CA ALA A 66 -5.06 -10.86 9.86
C ALA A 66 -5.22 -9.56 10.67
N ALA A 67 -4.24 -8.67 10.59
CA ALA A 67 -4.26 -7.36 11.25
C ALA A 67 -5.17 -6.32 10.56
N LYS A 68 -5.76 -6.65 9.41
CA LYS A 68 -6.50 -5.69 8.55
C LYS A 68 -5.69 -4.41 8.28
N ALA A 69 -4.39 -4.56 8.05
CA ALA A 69 -3.48 -3.46 7.76
C ALA A 69 -3.90 -2.77 6.45
N VAL A 70 -3.89 -1.44 6.44
CA VAL A 70 -4.13 -0.70 5.20
C VAL A 70 -2.81 -0.69 4.40
N PRO A 71 -2.82 -1.09 3.12
CA PRO A 71 -1.64 -0.98 2.28
C PRO A 71 -1.16 0.48 2.22
N CYS A 72 0.12 0.69 2.48
CA CYS A 72 0.73 2.00 2.67
C CYS A 72 0.48 2.96 1.48
N GLY A 73 0.43 2.43 0.26
CA GLY A 73 0.16 3.21 -0.96
C GLY A 73 -1.27 3.78 -1.06
N LEU A 74 -2.17 3.42 -0.14
CA LEU A 74 -3.55 3.91 -0.12
C LEU A 74 -3.79 5.04 0.89
N LEU A 75 -2.79 5.39 1.70
CA LEU A 75 -2.98 6.22 2.89
C LEU A 75 -2.95 7.73 2.61
N GLN A 76 -2.32 8.17 1.53
CA GLN A 76 -2.20 9.60 1.23
C GLN A 76 -3.59 10.24 1.06
N GLY A 77 -3.86 11.31 1.81
CA GLY A 77 -5.15 12.00 1.83
C GLY A 77 -6.26 11.25 2.58
N GLY A 78 -5.95 10.08 3.14
CA GLY A 78 -6.83 9.30 4.00
C GLY A 78 -7.16 10.05 5.30
N SER A 79 -8.15 9.54 6.02
CA SER A 79 -8.61 10.12 7.29
C SER A 79 -8.36 9.14 8.44
N VAL A 80 -7.96 9.68 9.58
CA VAL A 80 -7.94 8.95 10.85
C VAL A 80 -9.38 8.82 11.35
N THR A 81 -9.81 7.59 11.64
CA THR A 81 -11.19 7.27 12.07
C THR A 81 -11.28 6.89 13.55
N ALA A 82 -10.16 6.47 14.16
CA ALA A 82 -10.02 6.22 15.60
C ALA A 82 -8.65 6.77 16.07
N PRO A 83 -8.43 7.04 17.37
CA PRO A 83 -7.13 7.49 17.85
C PRO A 83 -6.01 6.52 17.46
N ILE A 84 -4.88 7.04 16.96
CA ILE A 84 -3.70 6.26 16.59
C ILE A 84 -2.51 6.75 17.39
N LYS A 85 -1.80 5.86 18.09
CA LYS A 85 -0.59 6.19 18.83
C LYS A 85 0.66 6.10 17.96
N LYS A 86 1.69 6.89 18.28
CA LYS A 86 3.01 6.72 17.69
C LYS A 86 3.48 5.26 17.86
N GLY A 87 3.88 4.63 16.76
CA GLY A 87 4.29 3.22 16.73
C GLY A 87 3.16 2.23 16.46
N GLU A 88 1.91 2.68 16.44
CA GLU A 88 0.76 1.84 16.14
C GLU A 88 0.61 1.57 14.63
N LEU A 89 0.13 0.38 14.29
CA LEU A 89 -0.18 -0.02 12.92
C LEU A 89 -1.42 0.72 12.40
N ILE A 90 -1.35 1.21 11.16
CA ILE A 90 -2.50 1.82 10.49
C ILE A 90 -3.34 0.71 9.84
N THR A 91 -4.58 0.59 10.29
CA THR A 91 -5.51 -0.49 9.93
C THR A 91 -6.85 0.10 9.50
N TYR A 92 -7.70 -0.71 8.86
CA TYR A 92 -9.06 -0.28 8.51
C TYR A 92 -9.94 0.03 9.73
N ALA A 93 -9.51 -0.32 10.95
CA ALA A 93 -10.21 0.04 12.18
C ALA A 93 -9.93 1.49 12.63
N ASN A 94 -8.76 2.04 12.29
CA ASN A 94 -8.31 3.36 12.76
C ASN A 94 -8.05 4.38 11.65
N ALA A 95 -8.07 3.97 10.39
CA ALA A 95 -7.98 4.87 9.24
C ALA A 95 -8.81 4.41 8.04
N ALA A 96 -9.16 5.37 7.18
CA ALA A 96 -9.83 5.13 5.91
C ALA A 96 -9.04 5.79 4.75
N PRO A 97 -8.81 5.08 3.63
CA PRO A 97 -8.27 5.67 2.41
C PRO A 97 -9.11 6.84 1.89
N ALA A 98 -8.51 7.73 1.10
CA ALA A 98 -9.23 8.83 0.47
C ALA A 98 -10.35 8.34 -0.46
N ALA A 99 -11.55 8.91 -0.34
CA ALA A 99 -12.66 8.62 -1.23
C ALA A 99 -12.31 8.98 -2.68
N GLY A 100 -12.79 8.19 -3.65
CA GLY A 100 -12.51 8.39 -5.08
C GLY A 100 -11.09 8.05 -5.51
N SER A 101 -10.26 7.46 -4.63
CA SER A 101 -8.89 7.06 -4.96
C SER A 101 -8.86 5.94 -6.01
N LYS A 102 -8.27 6.23 -7.18
CA LYS A 102 -8.14 5.24 -8.27
C LYS A 102 -7.27 4.04 -7.86
N ILE A 103 -6.20 4.29 -7.10
CA ILE A 103 -5.33 3.20 -6.61
C ILE A 103 -6.08 2.28 -5.62
N ALA A 104 -6.99 2.82 -4.81
CA ALA A 104 -7.84 2.02 -3.93
C ALA A 104 -8.84 1.17 -4.72
N GLU A 105 -9.44 1.73 -5.79
CA GLU A 105 -10.31 0.96 -6.70
C GLU A 105 -9.55 -0.20 -7.37
N LEU A 106 -8.36 0.06 -7.91
CA LEU A 106 -7.52 -0.97 -8.52
C LEU A 106 -7.07 -2.03 -7.51
N ARG A 107 -6.75 -1.62 -6.28
CA ARG A 107 -6.42 -2.55 -5.20
C ARG A 107 -7.60 -3.47 -4.85
N ALA A 108 -8.82 -2.93 -4.76
CA ALA A 108 -10.01 -3.75 -4.53
C ALA A 108 -10.23 -4.78 -5.65
N ARG A 109 -9.97 -4.39 -6.91
CA ARG A 109 -10.00 -5.33 -8.06
C ARG A 109 -8.91 -6.40 -7.96
N GLN A 110 -7.70 -6.03 -7.55
CA GLN A 110 -6.60 -6.98 -7.32
C GLN A 110 -6.93 -7.96 -6.18
N ASP A 111 -7.50 -7.47 -5.07
CA ASP A 111 -7.87 -8.34 -3.95
C ASP A 111 -8.93 -9.35 -4.39
N LYS A 112 -9.93 -8.93 -5.17
CA LYS A 112 -10.92 -9.82 -5.77
C LYS A 112 -10.29 -10.85 -6.71
N LEU A 113 -9.32 -10.44 -7.53
CA LEU A 113 -8.63 -11.32 -8.48
C LEU A 113 -7.79 -12.38 -7.77
N VAL A 114 -7.05 -11.99 -6.72
CA VAL A 114 -6.05 -12.85 -6.07
C VAL A 114 -6.66 -13.74 -4.99
N TYR A 115 -7.63 -13.22 -4.24
CA TYR A 115 -8.21 -13.88 -3.05
C TYR A 115 -9.70 -14.19 -3.19
N GLY A 116 -10.32 -13.81 -4.31
CA GLY A 116 -11.76 -13.96 -4.53
C GLY A 116 -12.60 -12.86 -3.86
N THR A 117 -13.91 -12.89 -4.10
CA THR A 117 -14.89 -12.17 -3.28
C THR A 117 -15.03 -12.92 -1.95
N VAL A 118 -14.19 -12.59 -0.97
CA VAL A 118 -14.53 -12.91 0.42
C VAL A 118 -15.81 -12.12 0.73
N GLY A 119 -16.89 -12.84 1.07
CA GLY A 119 -18.23 -12.29 1.20
C GLY A 119 -18.33 -11.15 2.23
N ALA A 120 -19.25 -10.22 1.91
CA ALA A 120 -19.94 -9.24 2.76
C ALA A 120 -19.23 -8.73 4.02
#